data_AF-A0A820NRV7-F1
#
_entry.id   AF-A0A820NRV7-F1
#
_cell.length_a   1.000
_cell.length_b   1.000
_cell.length_c   1.000
_cell.angle_alpha   90.00
_cell.angle_beta   90.00
_cell.angle_gamma   90.00
#
_symmetry.space_group_name_H-M   'P 1'
#
loop_
_entity.id
_entity.type
_entity.pdbx_description
1 polymer ?
#
loop_
_entity_poly.entity_id
_entity_poly.type
_entity_poly.pdbx_seq_one_letter_code
_entity_poly.pdbx_strand_id
1 'polypeptide(L)'
;MDKKQANRQDLTSHSVKQTPDCIYERLRSQISRFESVAESTSHIFFVFGASGDLAKKKIYPTLWWLYRDGFLPERIRFIGYARSQITIEKIFENAAKYMKVQEDEREKYEKFVEINSYVAGSYDNGKDLEKLNTEANKLSKQESAHRLFYLALPPSVYESVTELISKHCRPKSPGWLRLVVEKPFGKDLESSNKLSSHLSNFFTEEEIYRIDHYLGKEMVQNIIVLRFANQILSRIWNRDSIASVNIIFKEDIGTQGRGGYFDEFGIIRY
;
A
#
# COMPACT_ATOMS: atom_id res chain seq x y z
N MET A 1 -1.08 69.90 -2.05
CA MET A 1 -2.51 69.97 -1.66
C MET A 1 -3.32 69.93 -2.95
N ASP A 2 -3.64 68.77 -3.49
CA ASP A 2 -4.74 67.89 -3.07
C ASP A 2 -6.06 68.27 -3.78
N LYS A 3 -6.38 67.57 -4.88
CA LYS A 3 -7.60 66.75 -5.05
C LYS A 3 -7.94 66.44 -6.53
N LYS A 4 -7.87 65.13 -6.82
CA LYS A 4 -8.78 64.31 -7.65
C LYS A 4 -9.14 64.80 -9.06
N GLN A 5 -8.34 64.37 -10.04
CA GLN A 5 -8.82 64.07 -11.39
C GLN A 5 -9.04 62.55 -11.52
N ALA A 6 -10.30 62.15 -11.60
CA ALA A 6 -10.67 60.83 -12.06
C ALA A 6 -10.55 60.82 -13.58
N ASN A 7 -9.50 60.17 -14.11
CA ASN A 7 -9.38 59.89 -15.53
C ASN A 7 -9.55 58.39 -15.75
N ARG A 8 -10.62 58.07 -16.48
CA ARG A 8 -11.00 56.73 -16.94
C ARG A 8 -10.13 56.46 -18.16
N GLN A 9 -9.06 55.68 -18.02
CA GLN A 9 -8.24 55.22 -19.14
C GLN A 9 -8.02 53.71 -19.01
N ASP A 10 -8.72 52.99 -19.89
CA ASP A 10 -8.36 51.75 -20.57
C ASP A 10 -7.48 50.72 -19.82
N LEU A 11 -8.20 49.85 -19.11
CA LEU A 11 -7.80 48.47 -18.86
C LEU A 11 -7.80 47.69 -20.19
N THR A 12 -6.74 47.80 -21.00
CA THR A 12 -6.41 46.78 -22.00
C THR A 12 -5.31 45.90 -21.44
N SER A 13 -5.73 44.87 -20.70
CA SER A 13 -4.91 43.72 -20.36
C SER A 13 -4.29 43.14 -21.64
N HIS A 14 -2.97 43.06 -21.67
CA HIS A 14 -2.26 42.22 -22.64
C HIS A 14 -2.60 40.76 -22.35
N SER A 15 -3.72 40.27 -22.89
CA SER A 15 -3.96 38.84 -23.01
C SER A 15 -2.99 38.32 -24.06
N VAL A 16 -1.84 37.81 -23.63
CA VAL A 16 -1.01 36.96 -24.48
C VAL A 16 -1.90 35.82 -24.93
N LYS A 17 -2.33 35.85 -26.20
CA LYS A 17 -3.10 34.76 -26.82
C LYS A 17 -2.19 33.55 -26.81
N GLN A 18 -2.39 32.65 -25.84
CA GLN A 18 -1.68 31.38 -25.78
C GLN A 18 -2.10 30.57 -26.99
N THR A 19 -1.17 30.39 -27.93
CA THR A 19 -1.37 29.51 -29.08
C THR A 19 -1.52 28.05 -28.58
N PRO A 20 -2.25 27.18 -29.31
CA PRO A 20 -2.42 25.78 -28.95
C PRO A 20 -1.08 25.06 -28.67
N ASP A 21 -0.04 25.44 -29.42
CA ASP A 21 1.33 24.92 -29.25
C ASP A 21 1.94 25.27 -27.89
N CYS A 22 1.66 26.47 -27.35
CA CYS A 22 2.17 26.90 -26.04
C CYS A 22 1.49 26.13 -24.89
N ILE A 23 0.21 25.78 -25.05
CA ILE A 23 -0.52 24.94 -24.10
C ILE A 23 0.00 23.50 -24.16
N TYR A 24 0.27 22.98 -25.37
CA TYR A 24 0.81 21.65 -25.58
C TYR A 24 2.22 21.51 -24.99
N GLU A 25 3.12 22.46 -25.24
CA GLU A 25 4.47 22.53 -24.63
C GLU A 25 4.41 22.62 -23.10
N ARG A 26 3.45 23.38 -22.55
CA ARG A 26 3.27 23.51 -21.09
C ARG A 26 2.71 22.23 -20.47
N LEU A 27 1.75 21.57 -21.12
CA LEU A 27 1.25 20.25 -20.70
C LEU A 27 2.34 19.20 -20.80
N ARG A 28 3.14 19.19 -21.87
CA ARG A 28 4.24 18.26 -22.07
C ARG A 28 5.36 18.45 -21.05
N SER A 29 5.70 19.69 -20.73
CA SER A 29 6.66 19.99 -19.65
C SER A 29 6.09 19.68 -18.26
N GLN A 30 4.78 19.82 -18.02
CA GLN A 30 4.15 19.41 -16.78
C GLN A 30 4.08 17.88 -16.63
N ILE A 31 3.75 17.16 -17.71
CA ILE A 31 3.73 15.70 -17.79
C ILE A 31 5.15 15.16 -17.65
N SER A 32 6.12 15.69 -18.39
CA SER A 32 7.54 15.33 -18.28
C SER A 32 8.10 15.65 -16.89
N ARG A 33 7.66 16.73 -16.24
CA ARG A 33 8.04 17.04 -14.85
C ARG A 33 7.34 16.11 -13.84
N PHE A 34 6.15 15.62 -14.14
CA PHE A 34 5.46 14.60 -13.34
C PHE A 34 6.15 13.23 -13.47
N GLU A 35 6.52 12.85 -14.69
CA GLU A 35 7.28 11.65 -15.02
C GLU A 35 8.68 11.70 -14.40
N SER A 36 9.39 12.83 -14.50
CA SER A 36 10.74 12.98 -13.91
C SER A 36 10.74 12.99 -12.38
N VAL A 37 9.68 13.48 -11.73
CA VAL A 37 9.53 13.42 -10.27
C VAL A 37 9.20 11.99 -9.82
N ALA A 38 8.38 11.27 -10.59
CA ALA A 38 8.08 9.86 -10.35
C ALA A 38 9.30 8.93 -10.57
N GLU A 39 10.17 9.25 -11.55
CA GLU A 39 11.40 8.47 -11.83
C GLU A 39 12.55 8.74 -10.85
N SER A 40 12.58 9.90 -10.19
CA SER A 40 13.73 10.27 -9.34
C SER A 40 13.63 9.83 -7.86
N THR A 41 12.44 9.50 -7.38
CA THR A 41 12.19 9.27 -5.95
C THR A 41 12.20 7.77 -5.61
N SER A 42 13.07 7.39 -4.66
CA SER A 42 13.19 5.99 -4.23
C SER A 42 11.95 5.53 -3.47
N HIS A 43 11.62 4.25 -3.58
CA HIS A 43 10.53 3.60 -2.87
C HIS A 43 11.09 2.54 -1.92
N ILE A 44 10.55 2.47 -0.71
CA ILE A 44 10.89 1.45 0.27
C ILE A 44 9.62 0.74 0.69
N PHE A 45 9.61 -0.58 0.52
CA PHE A 45 8.52 -1.44 0.94
C PHE A 45 8.97 -2.24 2.17
N PHE A 46 8.35 -1.97 3.31
CA PHE A 46 8.63 -2.64 4.57
C PHE A 46 7.66 -3.80 4.76
N VAL A 47 8.20 -4.99 5.03
CA VAL A 47 7.41 -6.18 5.38
C VAL A 47 7.55 -6.44 6.87
N PHE A 48 6.63 -5.92 7.67
CA PHE A 48 6.59 -6.19 9.11
C PHE A 48 6.00 -7.59 9.34
N GLY A 49 6.65 -8.39 10.17
CA GLY A 49 6.32 -9.81 10.29
C GLY A 49 6.90 -10.65 9.16
N ALA A 50 8.03 -10.23 8.59
CA ALA A 50 8.68 -10.90 7.45
C ALA A 50 9.01 -12.38 7.68
N SER A 51 9.21 -12.83 8.93
CA SER A 51 9.42 -14.24 9.27
C SER A 51 8.13 -15.06 9.37
N GLY A 52 6.96 -14.42 9.26
CA GLY A 52 5.65 -15.02 9.41
C GLY A 52 5.14 -15.78 8.19
N ASP A 53 4.09 -16.55 8.41
CA ASP A 53 3.50 -17.44 7.42
C ASP A 53 2.86 -16.69 6.24
N LEU A 54 2.19 -15.55 6.50
CA LEU A 54 1.60 -14.71 5.47
C LEU A 54 2.69 -14.12 4.55
N ALA A 55 3.78 -13.63 5.14
CA ALA A 55 4.91 -13.10 4.39
C ALA A 55 5.54 -14.15 3.47
N LYS A 56 5.83 -15.33 4.02
CA LYS A 56 6.40 -16.47 3.30
C LYS A 56 5.52 -16.98 2.16
N LYS A 57 4.21 -17.10 2.39
CA LYS A 57 3.27 -17.77 1.46
C LYS A 57 2.64 -16.82 0.44
N LYS A 58 2.52 -15.52 0.75
CA LYS A 58 1.76 -14.56 -0.06
C LYS A 58 2.55 -13.30 -0.40
N ILE A 59 3.13 -12.61 0.59
CA ILE A 59 3.71 -11.27 0.36
C ILE A 59 4.96 -11.37 -0.51
N TYR A 60 5.99 -12.10 -0.09
CA TYR A 60 7.22 -12.22 -0.88
C TYR A 60 6.99 -12.82 -2.28
N PRO A 61 6.15 -13.86 -2.46
CA PRO A 61 5.77 -14.33 -3.79
C PRO A 61 5.09 -13.26 -4.64
N THR A 62 4.17 -12.48 -4.07
CA THR A 62 3.49 -11.39 -4.80
C THR A 62 4.47 -10.30 -5.20
N LEU A 63 5.37 -9.91 -4.30
CA LEU A 63 6.41 -8.93 -4.58
C LEU A 63 7.36 -9.40 -5.69
N TRP A 64 7.71 -10.69 -5.69
CA TRP A 64 8.48 -11.30 -6.76
C TRP A 64 7.73 -11.21 -8.10
N TRP A 65 6.46 -11.59 -8.15
CA TRP A 65 5.68 -11.52 -9.40
C TRP A 65 5.57 -10.09 -9.93
N LEU A 66 5.31 -9.11 -9.05
CA LEU A 66 5.29 -7.69 -9.44
C LEU A 66 6.65 -7.21 -9.96
N TYR A 67 7.74 -7.67 -9.36
CA TYR A 67 9.10 -7.34 -9.80
C TYR A 67 9.42 -7.97 -11.16
N ARG A 68 9.15 -9.26 -11.31
CA ARG A 68 9.35 -10.03 -12.53
C ARG A 68 8.61 -9.40 -13.72
N ASP A 69 7.36 -8.99 -13.49
CA ASP A 69 6.45 -8.45 -14.50
C ASP A 69 6.65 -6.94 -14.76
N GLY A 70 7.57 -6.29 -14.02
CA GLY A 70 7.93 -4.88 -14.26
C GLY A 70 6.90 -3.86 -13.76
N PHE A 71 6.02 -4.24 -12.83
CA PHE A 71 4.99 -3.34 -12.26
C PHE A 71 5.49 -2.48 -11.10
N LEU A 72 6.77 -2.61 -10.72
CA LEU A 72 7.36 -1.85 -9.62
C LEU A 72 8.21 -0.69 -10.13
N PRO A 73 8.34 0.40 -9.35
CA PRO A 73 9.27 1.47 -9.65
C PRO A 73 10.71 0.96 -9.77
N GLU A 74 11.51 1.53 -10.67
CA GLU A 74 12.90 1.11 -10.88
C GLU A 74 13.76 1.22 -9.60
N ARG A 75 13.53 2.28 -8.82
CA ARG A 75 14.27 2.56 -7.56
C ARG A 75 13.51 2.06 -6.34
N ILE A 76 13.20 0.76 -6.29
CA ILE A 76 12.55 0.13 -5.14
C ILE A 76 13.54 -0.68 -4.29
N ARG A 77 13.35 -0.63 -2.96
CA ARG A 77 14.03 -1.48 -1.98
C ARG A 77 12.99 -2.16 -1.09
N PHE A 78 13.32 -3.36 -0.65
CA PHE A 78 12.47 -4.12 0.26
C PHE A 78 13.20 -4.35 1.58
N ILE A 79 12.51 -4.10 2.70
CA ILE A 79 13.07 -4.30 4.03
C ILE A 79 12.12 -5.18 4.84
N GLY A 80 12.53 -6.42 5.08
CA GLY A 80 11.86 -7.30 6.02
C GLY A 80 12.18 -6.90 7.46
N TYR A 81 11.18 -6.90 8.33
CA TYR A 81 11.34 -6.58 9.75
C TYR A 81 10.60 -7.59 10.64
N ALA A 82 11.29 -8.23 11.57
CA ALA A 82 10.68 -9.07 12.59
C ALA A 82 11.60 -9.28 13.81
N ARG A 83 11.05 -9.89 14.88
CA ARG A 83 11.80 -10.23 16.10
C ARG A 83 12.85 -11.32 15.90
N SER A 84 12.66 -12.18 14.90
CA SER A 84 13.50 -13.35 14.66
C SER A 84 14.89 -12.93 14.17
N GLN A 85 15.95 -13.49 14.76
CA GLN A 85 17.32 -13.29 14.27
C GLN A 85 17.61 -14.26 13.13
N ILE A 86 17.14 -13.93 11.93
CA ILE A 86 17.35 -14.71 10.70
C ILE A 86 17.95 -13.84 9.61
N THR A 87 18.52 -14.46 8.57
CA THR A 87 19.08 -13.75 7.43
C THR A 87 18.05 -13.63 6.29
N ILE A 88 18.30 -12.73 5.35
CA ILE A 88 17.42 -12.54 4.20
C ILE A 88 17.42 -13.79 3.30
N GLU A 89 18.56 -14.47 3.16
CA GLU A 89 18.68 -15.73 2.42
C GLU A 89 17.76 -16.79 3.00
N LYS A 90 17.65 -16.87 4.35
CA LYS A 90 16.75 -17.82 5.00
C LYS A 90 15.27 -17.50 4.74
N ILE A 91 14.91 -16.23 4.60
CA ILE A 91 13.55 -15.83 4.23
C ILE A 91 13.25 -16.31 2.80
N PHE A 92 14.16 -16.08 1.86
CA PHE A 92 14.00 -16.49 0.48
C PHE A 92 14.01 -18.01 0.30
N GLU A 93 14.89 -18.75 0.99
CA GLU A 93 14.88 -20.21 1.01
C GLU A 93 13.50 -20.76 1.43
N ASN A 94 12.90 -20.14 2.45
CA ASN A 94 11.58 -20.50 2.93
C ASN A 94 10.47 -20.15 1.92
N ALA A 95 10.57 -19.01 1.24
CA ALA A 95 9.56 -18.51 0.31
C ALA A 95 9.68 -19.09 -1.10
N ALA A 96 10.84 -19.62 -1.49
CA ALA A 96 11.18 -20.07 -2.84
C ALA A 96 10.12 -20.99 -3.45
N LYS A 97 9.62 -21.96 -2.66
CA LYS A 97 8.59 -22.91 -3.12
C LYS A 97 7.26 -22.26 -3.53
N TYR A 98 6.96 -21.05 -3.03
CA TYR A 98 5.74 -20.31 -3.37
C TYR A 98 5.95 -19.31 -4.50
N MET A 99 7.19 -18.90 -4.77
CA MET A 99 7.53 -17.92 -5.81
C MET A 99 7.41 -18.51 -7.22
N LYS A 100 7.61 -19.84 -7.37
CA LYS A 100 7.51 -20.56 -8.65
C LYS A 100 8.39 -19.95 -9.76
N VAL A 101 9.62 -19.60 -9.39
CA VAL A 101 10.63 -19.03 -10.28
C VAL A 101 10.94 -20.03 -11.40
N GLN A 102 10.91 -19.57 -12.66
CA GLN A 102 11.31 -20.35 -13.82
C GLN A 102 12.82 -20.25 -14.06
N GLU A 103 13.42 -21.20 -14.80
CA GLU A 103 14.87 -21.20 -15.05
C GLU A 103 15.33 -19.96 -15.84
N ASP A 104 14.52 -19.47 -16.78
CA ASP A 104 14.80 -18.26 -17.55
C ASP A 104 14.61 -16.95 -16.75
N GLU A 105 14.01 -17.04 -15.56
CA GLU A 105 13.80 -15.90 -14.65
C GLU A 105 14.92 -15.77 -13.59
N ARG A 106 15.88 -16.70 -13.55
CA ARG A 106 16.83 -16.85 -12.45
C ARG A 106 17.72 -15.62 -12.23
N GLU A 107 18.21 -15.00 -13.29
CA GLU A 107 19.02 -13.77 -13.19
C GLU A 107 18.21 -12.61 -12.60
N LYS A 108 16.94 -12.46 -13.00
CA LYS A 108 16.04 -11.45 -12.42
C LYS A 108 15.74 -11.77 -10.95
N TYR A 109 15.59 -13.04 -10.61
CA TYR A 109 15.36 -13.48 -9.24
C TYR A 109 16.55 -13.18 -8.34
N GLU A 110 17.78 -13.41 -8.80
CA GLU A 110 19.00 -13.06 -8.04
C GLU A 110 19.07 -11.56 -7.77
N LYS A 111 18.80 -10.72 -8.79
CA LYS A 111 18.68 -9.26 -8.61
C LYS A 111 17.57 -8.87 -7.64
N PHE A 112 16.43 -9.58 -7.66
CA PHE A 112 15.36 -9.37 -6.70
C PHE A 112 15.82 -9.66 -5.27
N VAL A 113 16.53 -10.77 -5.04
CA VAL A 113 17.09 -11.10 -3.72
C VAL A 113 18.07 -10.03 -3.25
N GLU A 114 18.94 -9.51 -4.14
CA GLU A 114 19.93 -8.46 -3.83
C GLU A 114 19.31 -7.12 -3.40
N ILE A 115 18.13 -6.77 -3.91
CA ILE A 115 17.44 -5.52 -3.52
C ILE A 115 16.62 -5.65 -2.24
N ASN A 116 16.57 -6.85 -1.65
CA ASN A 116 15.92 -7.12 -0.38
C ASN A 116 16.94 -7.06 0.77
N SER A 117 16.50 -6.58 1.92
CA SER A 117 17.29 -6.53 3.15
C SER A 117 16.43 -6.93 4.33
N TYR A 118 17.06 -7.31 5.44
CA TYR A 118 16.35 -7.72 6.66
C TYR A 118 16.93 -7.03 7.89
N VAL A 119 16.06 -6.58 8.78
CA VAL A 119 16.41 -5.99 10.06
C VAL A 119 15.65 -6.70 11.17
N ALA A 120 16.37 -7.21 12.16
CA ALA A 120 15.76 -7.79 13.35
C ALA A 120 15.52 -6.71 14.42
N GLY A 121 14.34 -6.73 15.05
CA GLY A 121 14.01 -5.78 16.12
C GLY A 121 12.65 -6.04 16.77
N SER A 122 12.40 -5.38 17.92
CA SER A 122 11.13 -5.49 18.64
C SER A 122 10.07 -4.53 18.12
N TYR A 123 8.81 -4.93 18.25
CA TYR A 123 7.64 -4.15 17.81
C TYR A 123 7.24 -3.03 18.77
N ASP A 124 7.78 -3.04 20.00
CA ASP A 124 7.43 -2.15 21.11
C ASP A 124 8.58 -1.21 21.54
N ASN A 125 9.74 -1.29 20.87
CA ASN A 125 10.94 -0.55 21.22
C ASN A 125 11.28 0.52 20.18
N GLY A 126 11.09 1.80 20.52
CA GLY A 126 11.39 2.92 19.63
C GLY A 126 12.84 2.93 19.09
N LYS A 127 13.82 2.48 19.87
CA LYS A 127 15.23 2.41 19.42
C LYS A 127 15.43 1.46 18.25
N ASP A 128 14.65 0.38 18.18
CA ASP A 128 14.77 -0.57 17.08
C ASP A 128 14.11 -0.04 15.79
N LEU A 129 13.07 0.78 15.91
CA LEU A 129 12.48 1.50 14.79
C LEU A 129 13.38 2.65 14.30
N GLU A 130 14.11 3.32 15.20
CA GLU A 130 15.13 4.30 14.81
C GLU A 130 16.28 3.68 14.01
N LYS A 131 16.73 2.48 14.41
CA LYS A 131 17.70 1.70 13.62
C LYS A 131 17.12 1.33 12.25
N LEU A 132 15.87 0.86 12.20
CA LEU A 132 15.19 0.55 10.94
C LEU A 132 15.13 1.78 10.02
N ASN A 133 14.78 2.95 10.56
CA ASN A 133 14.74 4.21 9.82
C ASN A 133 16.13 4.60 9.28
N THR A 134 17.18 4.41 10.09
CA THR A 134 18.56 4.69 9.70
C THR A 134 19.02 3.80 8.55
N GLU A 135 18.77 2.49 8.64
CA GLU A 135 19.09 1.54 7.55
C GLU A 135 18.28 1.85 6.29
N ALA A 136 17.00 2.20 6.42
CA ALA A 136 16.17 2.59 5.28
C ALA A 136 16.70 3.83 4.53
N ASN A 137 17.13 4.86 5.28
CA ASN A 137 17.73 6.07 4.70
C ASN A 137 19.08 5.78 4.02
N LYS A 138 19.89 4.88 4.60
CA LYS A 138 21.16 4.44 4.02
C LYS A 138 20.96 3.69 2.70
N LEU A 139 19.97 2.78 2.64
CA LEU A 139 19.68 1.98 1.45
C LEU A 139 19.09 2.80 0.30
N SER A 140 18.20 3.74 0.61
CA SER A 140 17.59 4.63 -0.38
C SER A 140 18.49 5.79 -0.78
N LYS A 141 19.51 6.11 0.02
CA LYS A 141 20.35 7.32 -0.09
C LYS A 141 19.53 8.62 -0.09
N GLN A 142 18.28 8.57 0.37
CA GLN A 142 17.31 9.66 0.33
C GLN A 142 16.40 9.60 1.56
N GLU A 143 16.37 10.66 2.36
CA GLU A 143 15.48 10.74 3.53
C GLU A 143 14.00 10.99 3.13
N SER A 144 13.76 11.36 1.87
CA SER A 144 12.44 11.61 1.28
C SER A 144 11.90 10.43 0.46
N ALA A 145 12.52 9.25 0.56
CA ALA A 145 12.02 8.06 -0.11
C ALA A 145 10.58 7.75 0.31
N HIS A 146 9.74 7.37 -0.64
CA HIS A 146 8.37 6.95 -0.38
C HIS A 146 8.37 5.63 0.39
N ARG A 147 7.50 5.50 1.40
CA ARG A 147 7.52 4.35 2.33
C ARG A 147 6.17 3.68 2.40
N LEU A 148 6.14 2.39 2.11
CA LEU A 148 4.96 1.55 2.27
C LEU A 148 5.23 0.51 3.36
N PHE A 149 4.43 0.52 4.42
CA PHE A 149 4.53 -0.40 5.54
C PHE A 149 3.44 -1.46 5.45
N TYR A 150 3.81 -2.70 5.17
CA TYR A 150 2.88 -3.83 5.20
C TYR A 150 2.92 -4.52 6.56
N LEU A 151 1.83 -4.43 7.32
CA LEU A 151 1.71 -5.04 8.64
C LEU A 151 1.19 -6.47 8.55
N ALA A 152 2.08 -7.43 8.34
CA ALA A 152 1.77 -8.86 8.45
C ALA A 152 1.94 -9.36 9.90
N LEU A 153 1.31 -8.65 10.84
CA LEU A 153 1.46 -8.83 12.27
C LEU A 153 0.14 -9.28 12.92
N PRO A 154 0.17 -9.88 14.12
CA PRO A 154 -1.05 -10.10 14.88
C PRO A 154 -1.64 -8.76 15.39
N PRO A 155 -2.96 -8.65 15.59
CA PRO A 155 -3.62 -7.41 16.04
C PRO A 155 -3.09 -6.86 17.37
N SER A 156 -2.58 -7.73 18.25
CA SER A 156 -2.10 -7.36 19.58
C SER A 156 -0.92 -6.38 19.58
N VAL A 157 -0.17 -6.29 18.47
CA VAL A 157 0.98 -5.37 18.35
C VAL A 157 0.70 -4.17 17.46
N TYR A 158 -0.50 -4.08 16.85
CA TYR A 158 -0.82 -3.01 15.89
C TYR A 158 -0.70 -1.63 16.53
N GLU A 159 -1.34 -1.40 17.67
CA GLU A 159 -1.39 -0.09 18.30
C GLU A 159 0.03 0.47 18.56
N SER A 160 0.89 -0.36 19.16
CA SER A 160 2.28 -0.01 19.48
C SER A 160 3.11 0.24 18.21
N VAL A 161 3.02 -0.64 17.22
CA VAL A 161 3.80 -0.54 15.98
C VAL A 161 3.41 0.71 15.19
N THR A 162 2.12 1.00 15.06
CA THR A 162 1.65 2.14 14.25
C THR A 162 2.02 3.47 14.89
N GLU A 163 1.98 3.56 16.22
CA GLU A 163 2.46 4.73 16.95
C GLU A 163 3.97 4.95 16.73
N LEU A 164 4.77 3.90 16.87
CA LEU A 164 6.22 3.98 16.69
C LEU A 164 6.63 4.27 15.23
N ILE A 165 5.92 3.71 14.25
CA ILE A 165 6.13 4.01 12.83
C ILE A 165 5.87 5.50 12.57
N SER A 166 4.76 6.05 13.07
CA SER A 166 4.42 7.46 12.85
C SER A 166 5.47 8.40 13.47
N LYS A 167 6.00 8.06 14.66
CA LYS A 167 7.02 8.86 15.36
C LYS A 167 8.42 8.79 14.74
N HIS A 168 8.89 7.60 14.36
CA HIS A 168 10.30 7.40 14.01
C HIS A 168 10.56 7.16 12.52
N CYS A 169 9.55 6.71 11.77
CA CYS A 169 9.73 6.20 10.40
C CYS A 169 8.99 7.03 9.34
N ARG A 170 8.51 8.22 9.67
CA ARG A 170 7.87 9.11 8.69
C ARG A 170 8.93 9.77 7.80
N PRO A 171 8.82 9.69 6.46
CA PRO A 171 9.81 10.28 5.56
C PRO A 171 9.72 11.81 5.56
N LYS A 172 10.81 12.47 5.16
CA LYS A 172 10.79 13.93 4.95
C LYS A 172 10.04 14.26 3.66
N SER A 173 9.37 15.42 3.64
CA SER A 173 8.73 15.94 2.42
C SER A 173 9.73 16.03 1.26
N PRO A 174 9.39 15.63 0.02
CA PRO A 174 8.06 15.26 -0.50
C PRO A 174 7.68 13.77 -0.38
N GLY A 175 8.40 12.98 0.42
CA GLY A 175 8.09 11.57 0.64
C GLY A 175 6.70 11.36 1.27
N TRP A 176 6.06 10.24 0.93
CA TRP A 176 4.78 9.83 1.50
C TRP A 176 4.95 8.53 2.30
N LEU A 177 4.05 8.31 3.25
CA LEU A 177 3.96 7.09 4.02
C LEU A 177 2.59 6.44 3.75
N ARG A 178 2.56 5.15 3.44
CA ARG A 178 1.32 4.36 3.36
C ARG A 178 1.41 3.14 4.25
N LEU A 179 0.33 2.84 4.96
CA LEU A 179 0.22 1.75 5.90
C LEU A 179 -0.81 0.74 5.38
N VAL A 180 -0.37 -0.48 5.11
CA VAL A 180 -1.24 -1.59 4.73
C VAL A 180 -1.53 -2.43 5.97
N VAL A 181 -2.80 -2.54 6.34
CA VAL A 181 -3.27 -3.20 7.55
C VAL A 181 -4.14 -4.40 7.19
N GLU A 182 -3.83 -5.55 7.77
CA GLU A 182 -4.58 -6.80 7.58
C GLU A 182 -5.68 -6.97 8.64
N LYS A 183 -6.71 -7.73 8.26
CA LYS A 183 -7.77 -8.17 9.18
C LYS A 183 -7.21 -9.04 10.32
N PRO A 184 -7.85 -9.09 11.50
CA PRO A 184 -9.14 -8.49 11.86
C PRO A 184 -9.05 -7.01 12.29
N PHE A 185 -10.05 -6.21 11.88
CA PHE A 185 -10.20 -4.80 12.27
C PHE A 185 -11.10 -4.67 13.52
N GLY A 186 -10.70 -5.33 14.61
CA GLY A 186 -11.56 -5.50 15.80
C GLY A 186 -12.47 -6.73 15.71
N LYS A 187 -13.22 -6.98 16.79
CA LYS A 187 -14.16 -8.12 16.93
C LYS A 187 -15.64 -7.68 16.91
N ASP A 188 -15.88 -6.38 17.12
CA ASP A 188 -17.19 -5.74 17.19
C ASP A 188 -17.06 -4.24 16.88
N LEU A 189 -18.19 -3.52 16.91
CA LEU A 189 -18.22 -2.08 16.64
C LEU A 189 -17.32 -1.28 17.59
N GLU A 190 -17.31 -1.61 18.88
CA GLU A 190 -16.54 -0.88 19.90
C GLU A 190 -15.03 -1.04 19.67
N SER A 191 -14.56 -2.28 19.53
CA SER A 191 -13.15 -2.58 19.26
C SER A 191 -12.68 -2.08 17.89
N SER A 192 -13.53 -2.13 16.85
CA SER A 192 -13.25 -1.53 15.54
C SER A 192 -13.12 -0.01 15.62
N ASN A 193 -14.02 0.66 16.35
CA ASN A 193 -13.97 2.10 16.56
C ASN A 193 -12.74 2.51 17.36
N LYS A 194 -12.34 1.73 18.37
CA LYS A 194 -11.10 1.97 19.12
C LYS A 194 -9.88 1.91 18.20
N LEU A 195 -9.75 0.85 17.39
CA LEU A 195 -8.64 0.72 16.44
C LEU A 195 -8.63 1.86 15.40
N SER A 196 -9.80 2.20 14.87
CA SER A 196 -9.92 3.27 13.86
C SER A 196 -9.57 4.64 14.45
N SER A 197 -9.99 4.91 15.68
CA SER A 197 -9.66 6.15 16.40
C SER A 197 -8.16 6.22 16.69
N HIS A 198 -7.55 5.10 17.10
CA HIS A 198 -6.10 5.03 17.30
C HIS A 198 -5.33 5.35 16.01
N LEU A 199 -5.68 4.71 14.89
CA LEU A 199 -5.01 4.94 13.61
C LEU A 199 -5.19 6.39 13.11
N SER A 200 -6.39 6.95 13.26
CA SER A 200 -6.71 8.32 12.83
C SER A 200 -5.91 9.39 13.58
N ASN A 201 -5.42 9.10 14.79
CA ASN A 201 -4.57 10.02 15.55
C ASN A 201 -3.15 10.15 14.94
N PHE A 202 -2.69 9.15 14.19
CA PHE A 202 -1.31 9.06 13.70
C PHE A 202 -1.19 9.12 12.18
N PHE A 203 -2.25 8.77 11.45
CA PHE A 203 -2.28 8.68 10.00
C PHE A 203 -3.57 9.30 9.46
N THR A 204 -3.47 9.91 8.29
CA THR A 204 -4.63 10.34 7.51
C THR A 204 -5.25 9.15 6.78
N GLU A 205 -6.54 9.21 6.43
CA GLU A 205 -7.21 8.08 5.77
C GLU A 205 -6.60 7.75 4.39
N GLU A 206 -6.01 8.72 3.69
CA GLU A 206 -5.30 8.49 2.41
C GLU A 206 -4.01 7.66 2.58
N GLU A 207 -3.46 7.64 3.80
CA GLU A 207 -2.27 6.86 4.15
C GLU A 207 -2.65 5.42 4.56
N ILE A 208 -3.92 5.12 4.89
CA ILE A 208 -4.33 3.82 5.44
C ILE A 208 -4.99 2.95 4.37
N TYR A 209 -4.42 1.76 4.15
CA TYR A 209 -4.90 0.74 3.21
C TYR A 209 -5.32 -0.51 3.98
N ARG A 210 -6.62 -0.63 4.24
CA ARG A 210 -7.21 -1.79 4.94
C ARG A 210 -7.45 -2.91 3.92
N ILE A 211 -6.82 -4.06 4.13
CA ILE A 211 -6.92 -5.18 3.19
C ILE A 211 -8.18 -6.00 3.46
N ASP A 212 -9.03 -6.04 2.44
CA ASP A 212 -9.95 -7.14 2.19
C ASP A 212 -9.57 -7.80 0.86
N HIS A 213 -8.96 -8.98 0.94
CA HIS A 213 -8.43 -9.68 -0.23
C HIS A 213 -9.51 -10.13 -1.22
N TYR A 214 -10.80 -10.15 -0.85
CA TYR A 214 -11.88 -10.40 -1.81
C TYR A 214 -12.03 -9.28 -2.83
N LEU A 215 -11.75 -8.04 -2.43
CA LEU A 215 -11.79 -6.88 -3.33
C LEU A 215 -10.71 -6.94 -4.42
N GLY A 216 -9.66 -7.75 -4.21
CA GLY A 216 -8.62 -8.03 -5.20
C GLY A 216 -8.97 -9.14 -6.20
N LYS A 217 -10.11 -9.84 -6.03
CA LYS A 217 -10.50 -10.92 -6.95
C LYS A 217 -11.10 -10.32 -8.23
N GLU A 218 -10.65 -10.81 -9.38
CA GLU A 218 -11.07 -10.37 -10.71
C GLU A 218 -12.60 -10.28 -10.86
N MET A 219 -13.31 -11.35 -10.48
CA MET A 219 -14.77 -11.39 -10.59
C MET A 219 -15.49 -10.38 -9.69
N VAL A 220 -14.90 -10.03 -8.53
CA VAL A 220 -15.47 -9.02 -7.62
C VAL A 220 -15.29 -7.63 -8.22
N GLN A 221 -14.13 -7.33 -8.79
CA GLN A 221 -13.86 -6.06 -9.50
C GLN A 221 -14.78 -5.90 -10.71
N ASN A 222 -15.04 -6.99 -11.45
CA ASN A 222 -15.91 -6.99 -12.62
C ASN A 222 -17.38 -6.66 -12.32
N ILE A 223 -17.85 -6.77 -11.06
CA ILE A 223 -19.23 -6.41 -10.70
C ILE A 223 -19.54 -4.94 -11.07
N ILE A 224 -18.59 -4.02 -10.86
CA ILE A 224 -18.79 -2.60 -11.18
C ILE A 224 -18.94 -2.42 -12.69
N VAL A 225 -18.06 -3.04 -13.47
CA VAL A 225 -18.10 -2.98 -14.94
C VAL A 225 -19.40 -3.57 -15.47
N LEU A 226 -19.80 -4.76 -14.97
CA LEU A 226 -21.05 -5.41 -15.38
C LEU A 226 -22.27 -4.52 -15.10
N ARG A 227 -22.34 -3.91 -13.92
CA ARG A 227 -23.49 -3.10 -13.52
C ARG A 227 -23.60 -1.77 -14.27
N PHE A 228 -22.48 -1.09 -14.50
CA PHE A 228 -22.51 0.31 -14.96
C PHE A 228 -22.09 0.49 -16.42
N ALA A 229 -21.30 -0.41 -17.00
CA ALA A 229 -20.91 -0.31 -18.41
C ALA A 229 -21.96 -0.90 -19.37
N ASN A 230 -22.95 -1.64 -18.85
CA ASN A 230 -23.97 -2.31 -19.66
C ASN A 230 -25.34 -1.65 -19.46
N GLN A 231 -25.89 -1.03 -20.52
CA GLN A 231 -27.19 -0.35 -20.47
C GLN A 231 -28.37 -1.28 -20.11
N ILE A 232 -28.30 -2.56 -20.49
CA ILE A 232 -29.34 -3.54 -20.18
C ILE A 232 -29.30 -3.86 -18.68
N LEU A 233 -28.13 -4.24 -18.16
CA LEU A 233 -27.96 -4.59 -16.76
C LEU A 233 -28.25 -3.40 -15.84
N SER A 234 -27.84 -2.19 -16.22
CA SER A 234 -28.10 -1.00 -15.41
C SER A 234 -29.59 -0.68 -15.27
N ARG A 235 -30.42 -0.95 -16.30
CA ARG A 235 -31.87 -0.73 -16.27
C ARG A 235 -32.62 -1.75 -15.39
N ILE A 236 -32.16 -3.00 -15.36
CA ILE A 236 -32.82 -4.06 -14.58
C ILE A 236 -32.24 -4.20 -13.16
N TRP A 237 -31.23 -3.42 -12.80
CA TRP A 237 -30.61 -3.47 -11.46
C TRP A 237 -31.41 -2.68 -10.41
N ASN A 238 -32.67 -3.07 -10.18
CA ASN A 238 -33.54 -2.41 -9.21
C ASN A 238 -34.60 -3.38 -8.62
N ARG A 239 -35.34 -2.89 -7.61
CA ARG A 239 -36.37 -3.65 -6.89
C ARG A 239 -37.56 -4.09 -7.73
N ASP A 240 -37.80 -3.44 -8.88
CA ASP A 240 -38.93 -3.76 -9.75
C ASP A 240 -38.61 -4.93 -10.68
N SER A 241 -37.32 -5.26 -10.86
CA SER A 241 -36.84 -6.35 -11.72
C SER A 241 -36.16 -7.50 -10.95
N ILE A 242 -35.55 -7.24 -9.79
CA ILE A 242 -34.81 -8.24 -9.01
C ILE A 242 -35.68 -8.77 -7.87
N ALA A 243 -35.94 -10.09 -7.88
CA ALA A 243 -36.67 -10.76 -6.82
C ALA A 243 -35.82 -10.99 -5.56
N SER A 244 -34.55 -11.39 -5.70
CA SER A 244 -33.62 -11.60 -4.58
C SER A 244 -32.16 -11.57 -5.02
N VAL A 245 -31.25 -11.35 -4.07
CA VAL A 245 -29.79 -11.39 -4.26
C VAL A 245 -29.22 -12.40 -3.28
N ASN A 246 -28.50 -13.41 -3.80
CA ASN A 246 -27.88 -14.45 -3.00
C ASN A 246 -26.36 -14.32 -3.04
N ILE A 247 -25.73 -14.20 -1.87
CA ILE A 247 -24.27 -14.18 -1.72
C ILE A 247 -23.88 -15.45 -0.99
N ILE A 248 -23.14 -16.33 -1.66
CA ILE A 248 -22.82 -17.67 -1.15
C ILE A 248 -21.31 -17.78 -1.02
N PHE A 249 -20.86 -18.10 0.19
CA PHE A 249 -19.49 -18.48 0.48
C PHE A 249 -19.48 -19.94 0.95
N LYS A 250 -18.70 -20.79 0.28
CA LYS A 250 -18.56 -22.22 0.58
C LYS A 250 -17.10 -22.60 0.51
N GLU A 251 -16.67 -23.38 1.49
CA GLU A 251 -15.35 -24.00 1.53
C GLU A 251 -15.54 -25.51 1.67
N ASP A 252 -14.69 -26.28 0.98
CA ASP A 252 -14.63 -27.74 1.05
C ASP A 252 -13.68 -28.22 2.17
N ILE A 253 -13.07 -27.29 2.89
CA ILE A 253 -12.13 -27.52 3.99
C ILE A 253 -12.75 -27.17 5.35
N GLY A 254 -12.45 -27.98 6.37
CA GLY A 254 -12.79 -27.68 7.76
C GLY A 254 -11.82 -26.69 8.42
N THR A 255 -11.85 -26.58 9.75
CA THR A 255 -10.99 -25.63 10.49
C THR A 255 -9.49 -25.97 10.48
N GLN A 256 -9.08 -27.14 9.94
CA GLN A 256 -7.69 -27.55 9.68
C GLN A 256 -6.66 -27.10 10.73
N GLY A 257 -6.93 -27.38 12.02
CA GLY A 257 -6.01 -27.05 13.12
C GLY A 257 -6.03 -25.58 13.58
N ARG A 258 -6.84 -24.71 12.97
CA ARG A 258 -7.13 -23.33 13.38
C ARG A 258 -8.41 -23.22 14.22
N GLY A 259 -8.88 -24.34 14.78
CA GLY A 259 -10.14 -24.41 15.53
C GLY A 259 -10.23 -23.37 16.65
N GLY A 260 -9.16 -23.16 17.42
CA GLY A 260 -9.15 -22.17 18.51
C GLY A 260 -9.32 -20.72 18.03
N TYR A 261 -8.70 -20.36 16.90
CA TYR A 261 -8.92 -19.03 16.31
C TYR A 261 -10.33 -18.91 15.70
N PHE A 262 -10.82 -19.98 15.06
CA PHE A 262 -12.16 -19.98 14.49
C PHE A 262 -13.24 -19.87 15.58
N ASP A 263 -13.05 -20.51 16.74
CA ASP A 263 -14.01 -20.51 17.85
C ASP A 263 -14.21 -19.10 18.44
N GLU A 264 -13.14 -18.29 18.51
CA GLU A 264 -13.23 -16.92 19.02
C GLU A 264 -13.99 -15.96 18.08
N PHE A 265 -13.95 -16.19 16.76
CA PHE A 265 -14.47 -15.25 15.78
C PHE A 265 -15.81 -15.72 15.17
N GLY A 266 -15.93 -17.03 14.93
CA GLY A 266 -17.04 -17.65 14.21
C GLY A 266 -17.09 -17.27 12.73
N ILE A 267 -17.95 -17.93 11.96
CA ILE A 267 -18.05 -17.74 10.50
C ILE A 267 -18.46 -16.33 10.08
N ILE A 268 -19.18 -15.59 10.94
CA ILE A 268 -19.65 -14.23 10.65
C ILE A 268 -18.47 -13.23 10.63
N ARG A 269 -17.40 -13.50 11.39
CA ARG A 269 -16.25 -12.58 11.52
C ARG A 269 -14.97 -13.05 10.83
N TYR A 270 -14.90 -14.34 10.47
CA TYR A 270 -13.71 -14.99 9.90
C TYR A 270 -13.38 -14.49 8.49
#